data_AF-A0A086ZPW0-F1
#
_entry.id   AF-A0A086ZPW0-F1
#
_cell.length_a   1.000
_cell.length_b   1.000
_cell.length_c   1.000
_cell.angle_alpha   90.00
_cell.angle_beta   90.00
_cell.angle_gamma   90.00
#
_symmetry.space_group_name_H-M   'P 1'
#
loop_
_entity.id
_entity.type
_entity.pdbx_description
1 polymer ?
#
loop_
_entity_poly.entity_id
_entity_poly.type
_entity_poly.pdbx_seq_one_letter_code
_entity_poly.pdbx_strand_id
1 'polypeptide(L)'
;MSVNVSSDQSYQPYHCVAAPIGMGGSSPTPPATAPVVPTQNTAASQSGAAQPHIDDLRHRIETATTRVRDTTPLAQSFTNFVTINLVANAQLASGGTAAMSFLPDDVIDTAAIAGSTYINVGTLLPFFKDALTQIAHRFHEMKHPWVLDPVAAGIGATRTAILTGFKAAPPTIVRGNASEIIALADMWNLNTNTVIGGANTTEPSTRPAGVEAVDDVDSAQNAAVQLARYLRDHNGLGHAAVAVSGATDLVTDGDTVYRLPGGSAMMTKITGAGCSLGGVTATYLAVTDPLTAAVGASALYNRASEQAERVSHGPGSFQTAFLDALWSTSAQTVAQSTITASAA
;
A
#
# COMPACT_ATOMS: atom_id res chain seq x y z
N MET A 1 44.93 -15.26 -48.42
CA MET A 1 45.13 -15.86 -47.08
C MET A 1 43.76 -16.28 -46.58
N SER A 2 43.50 -17.58 -46.69
CA SER A 2 42.26 -18.23 -46.33
C SER A 2 42.44 -18.83 -44.93
N VAL A 3 41.49 -18.60 -44.02
CA VAL A 3 41.37 -19.36 -42.77
C VAL A 3 39.87 -19.60 -42.56
N ASN A 4 39.35 -20.71 -43.08
CA ASN A 4 39.17 -22.02 -42.45
C ASN A 4 37.96 -22.06 -41.51
N VAL A 5 36.84 -22.55 -42.06
CA VAL A 5 35.68 -23.05 -41.34
C VAL A 5 36.05 -24.47 -40.89
N SER A 6 36.22 -24.67 -39.59
CA SER A 6 36.29 -26.01 -38.99
C SER A 6 34.93 -26.33 -38.40
N SER A 7 34.28 -27.31 -39.00
CA SER A 7 33.16 -28.05 -38.45
C SER A 7 33.57 -28.85 -37.21
N ASP A 8 32.56 -29.12 -36.39
CA ASP A 8 32.36 -30.32 -35.58
C ASP A 8 32.39 -30.11 -34.05
N GLN A 9 31.20 -30.31 -33.46
CA GLN A 9 30.90 -31.06 -32.24
C GLN A 9 29.69 -30.49 -31.48
N SER A 10 28.57 -31.21 -31.69
CA SER A 10 27.55 -31.60 -30.70
C SER A 10 26.85 -30.52 -29.86
N TYR A 11 25.62 -30.26 -30.29
CA TYR A 11 24.47 -29.82 -29.51
C TYR A 11 24.23 -30.73 -28.27
N GLN A 12 24.14 -30.13 -27.07
CA GLN A 12 23.31 -30.63 -25.97
C GLN A 12 22.77 -29.46 -25.12
N PRO A 13 21.46 -29.43 -24.82
CA PRO A 13 20.82 -28.43 -23.97
C PRO A 13 20.99 -28.77 -22.48
N TYR A 14 21.11 -27.75 -21.63
CA TYR A 14 20.98 -27.93 -20.18
C TYR A 14 19.51 -28.20 -19.84
N HIS A 15 19.16 -29.49 -19.79
CA HIS A 15 17.94 -29.99 -19.19
C HIS A 15 17.99 -29.81 -17.68
N CYS A 16 16.97 -29.13 -17.13
CA CYS A 16 16.59 -29.21 -15.73
C CYS A 16 16.11 -30.65 -15.47
N VAL A 17 16.93 -31.47 -14.79
CA VAL A 17 16.55 -32.83 -14.37
C VAL A 17 16.13 -32.79 -12.91
N ALA A 18 14.82 -32.95 -12.70
CA ALA A 18 14.30 -33.44 -11.43
C ALA A 18 14.68 -34.93 -11.28
N ALA A 19 15.21 -35.31 -10.13
CA ALA A 19 15.41 -36.71 -9.75
C ALA A 19 14.46 -37.07 -8.58
N PRO A 20 13.74 -38.20 -8.65
CA PRO A 20 12.88 -38.69 -7.59
C PRO A 20 13.66 -39.66 -6.68
N ILE A 21 13.37 -39.64 -5.38
CA ILE A 21 13.66 -40.80 -4.51
C ILE A 21 12.46 -40.99 -3.59
N GLY A 22 11.82 -42.15 -3.73
CA GLY A 22 10.78 -42.62 -2.83
C GLY A 22 11.28 -43.78 -1.95
N MET A 23 10.45 -44.02 -0.93
CA MET A 23 10.22 -45.26 -0.15
C MET A 23 10.86 -45.36 1.24
N GLY A 24 9.97 -45.40 2.23
CA GLY A 24 9.98 -46.45 3.26
C GLY A 24 10.40 -46.03 4.67
N GLY A 25 9.42 -45.90 5.58
CA GLY A 25 9.69 -45.77 7.01
C GLY A 25 8.42 -45.54 7.83
N SER A 26 7.84 -46.63 8.32
CA SER A 26 6.67 -46.67 9.19
C SER A 26 6.91 -46.04 10.58
N SER A 27 5.84 -45.38 11.06
CA SER A 27 5.55 -44.71 12.34
C SER A 27 6.12 -45.30 13.65
N PRO A 28 6.15 -44.48 14.71
CA PRO A 28 5.15 -44.65 15.77
C PRO A 28 4.38 -43.37 16.15
N THR A 29 3.09 -43.56 16.33
CA THR A 29 2.08 -42.63 16.88
C THR A 29 2.43 -42.12 18.29
N PRO A 30 2.30 -40.81 18.57
CA PRO A 30 2.36 -40.28 19.92
C PRO A 30 1.03 -40.50 20.67
N PRO A 31 1.04 -40.57 22.02
CA PRO A 31 -0.14 -40.88 22.81
C PRO A 31 -1.18 -39.75 22.81
N ALA A 32 -2.45 -40.17 22.78
CA ALA A 32 -3.62 -39.31 22.84
C ALA A 32 -3.69 -38.53 24.16
N THR A 33 -3.62 -37.20 24.08
CA THR A 33 -3.98 -36.31 25.17
C THR A 33 -5.48 -36.06 25.16
N ALA A 34 -6.10 -36.16 26.34
CA ALA A 34 -7.53 -36.02 26.57
C ALA A 34 -8.06 -34.63 26.13
N PRO A 35 -9.33 -34.54 25.69
CA PRO A 35 -9.92 -33.28 25.25
C PRO A 35 -10.05 -32.32 26.44
N VAL A 36 -9.37 -31.18 26.36
CA VAL A 36 -9.61 -30.03 27.24
C VAL A 36 -10.95 -29.42 26.83
N VAL A 37 -11.94 -29.53 27.70
CA VAL A 37 -13.24 -28.86 27.57
C VAL A 37 -12.99 -27.35 27.59
N PRO A 38 -13.37 -26.57 26.55
CA PRO A 38 -13.34 -25.12 26.65
C PRO A 38 -14.44 -24.71 27.63
N THR A 39 -14.06 -24.05 28.71
CA THR A 39 -14.99 -23.31 29.57
C THR A 39 -15.75 -22.33 28.69
N GLN A 40 -17.07 -22.49 28.62
CA GLN A 40 -17.97 -21.53 28.01
C GLN A 40 -17.84 -20.21 28.76
N ASN A 41 -17.06 -19.29 28.22
CA ASN A 41 -17.14 -17.90 28.58
C ASN A 41 -18.27 -17.31 27.73
N THR A 42 -19.45 -17.16 28.33
CA THR A 42 -20.60 -16.46 27.79
C THR A 42 -20.29 -14.96 27.70
N ALA A 43 -19.43 -14.59 26.75
CA ALA A 43 -19.38 -13.23 26.25
C ALA A 43 -20.57 -13.07 25.30
N ALA A 44 -21.53 -12.27 25.74
CA ALA A 44 -22.74 -11.93 25.00
C ALA A 44 -22.43 -11.64 23.52
N SER A 45 -23.07 -12.39 22.62
CA SER A 45 -23.14 -12.05 21.22
C SER A 45 -23.90 -10.73 21.08
N GLN A 46 -23.19 -9.62 21.06
CA GLN A 46 -23.70 -8.43 20.41
C GLN A 46 -23.67 -8.73 18.91
N SER A 47 -24.79 -9.25 18.39
CA SER A 47 -25.10 -9.19 16.98
C SER A 47 -25.20 -7.71 16.61
N GLY A 48 -24.07 -7.13 16.22
CA GLY A 48 -23.97 -5.74 15.81
C GLY A 48 -24.90 -5.51 14.62
N ALA A 49 -25.93 -4.69 14.81
CA ALA A 49 -26.72 -4.17 13.73
C ALA A 49 -25.77 -3.52 12.71
N ALA A 50 -25.82 -3.98 11.45
CA ALA A 50 -24.99 -3.45 10.39
C ALA A 50 -25.23 -1.93 10.28
N GLN A 51 -24.15 -1.14 10.37
CA GLN A 51 -24.23 0.29 10.10
C GLN A 51 -24.43 0.46 8.59
N PRO A 52 -25.53 1.08 8.12
CA PRO A 52 -25.87 1.13 6.69
C PRO A 52 -24.79 1.78 5.80
N HIS A 53 -23.92 2.61 6.38
CA HIS A 53 -22.77 3.20 5.70
C HIS A 53 -21.65 2.20 5.38
N ILE A 54 -21.46 1.17 6.21
CA ILE A 54 -20.46 0.12 5.98
C ILE A 54 -20.94 -0.84 4.90
N ASP A 55 -22.22 -1.19 4.87
CA ASP A 55 -22.75 -2.09 3.85
C ASP A 55 -22.65 -1.49 2.44
N ASP A 56 -22.93 -0.19 2.29
CA ASP A 56 -22.69 0.53 1.03
C ASP A 56 -21.21 0.50 0.63
N LEU A 57 -20.31 0.81 1.56
CA LEU A 57 -18.87 0.76 1.31
C LEU A 57 -18.41 -0.64 0.89
N ARG A 58 -18.95 -1.70 1.50
CA ARG A 58 -18.65 -3.09 1.12
C ARG A 58 -19.09 -3.38 -0.31
N HIS A 59 -20.27 -2.92 -0.71
CA HIS A 59 -20.74 -3.08 -2.09
C HIS A 59 -19.85 -2.31 -3.09
N ARG A 60 -19.42 -1.08 -2.74
CA ARG A 60 -18.47 -0.30 -3.54
C ARG A 60 -17.11 -0.99 -3.65
N ILE A 61 -16.60 -1.61 -2.58
CA ILE A 61 -15.34 -2.37 -2.58
C ILE A 61 -15.42 -3.60 -3.48
N GLU A 62 -16.52 -4.36 -3.38
CA GLU A 62 -16.76 -5.52 -4.24
C GLU A 62 -16.79 -5.13 -5.72
N THR A 63 -17.54 -4.07 -6.02
CA THR A 63 -17.66 -3.49 -7.37
C THR A 63 -16.30 -3.01 -7.88
N ALA A 64 -15.54 -2.28 -7.08
CA ALA A 64 -14.22 -1.78 -7.44
C ALA A 64 -13.23 -2.93 -7.72
N THR A 65 -13.18 -3.94 -6.85
CA THR A 65 -12.29 -5.10 -7.01
C THR A 65 -12.62 -5.89 -8.28
N THR A 66 -13.91 -6.03 -8.59
CA THR A 66 -14.38 -6.68 -9.82
C THR A 66 -13.99 -5.84 -11.04
N ARG A 67 -14.25 -4.53 -10.99
CA ARG A 67 -13.94 -3.60 -12.08
C ARG A 67 -12.44 -3.53 -12.37
N VAL A 68 -11.56 -3.53 -11.36
CA VAL A 68 -10.11 -3.62 -11.57
C VAL A 68 -9.78 -4.82 -12.48
N ARG A 69 -10.33 -6.00 -12.19
CA ARG A 69 -10.05 -7.22 -12.95
C ARG A 69 -10.65 -7.17 -14.35
N ASP A 70 -11.87 -6.69 -14.47
CA ASP A 70 -12.61 -6.65 -15.74
C ASP A 70 -12.04 -5.62 -16.72
N THR A 71 -11.54 -4.48 -16.22
CA THR A 71 -11.05 -3.39 -17.07
C THR A 71 -9.52 -3.31 -17.16
N THR A 72 -8.81 -4.05 -16.32
CA THR A 72 -7.34 -4.08 -16.25
C THR A 72 -6.70 -2.68 -16.30
N PRO A 73 -7.12 -1.75 -15.41
CA PRO A 73 -6.82 -0.33 -15.56
C PRO A 73 -5.32 -0.07 -15.50
N LEU A 74 -4.86 0.90 -16.30
CA LEU A 74 -3.49 1.40 -16.23
C LEU A 74 -3.35 2.37 -15.05
N ALA A 75 -2.50 1.99 -14.08
CA ALA A 75 -2.04 2.87 -13.01
C ALA A 75 -0.52 3.02 -13.12
N GLN A 76 -0.09 4.20 -13.56
CA GLN A 76 1.33 4.49 -13.71
C GLN A 76 1.99 4.60 -12.34
N SER A 77 3.24 4.19 -12.22
CA SER A 77 4.04 4.30 -11.00
C SER A 77 5.37 5.01 -11.25
N PHE A 78 5.63 6.04 -10.46
CA PHE A 78 6.95 6.60 -10.20
C PHE A 78 7.35 6.11 -8.80
N THR A 79 8.30 5.19 -8.69
CA THR A 79 8.65 4.59 -7.40
C THR A 79 10.14 4.41 -7.17
N ASN A 80 10.51 4.09 -5.94
CA ASN A 80 11.90 3.90 -5.54
C ASN A 80 12.52 2.64 -6.20
N PHE A 81 13.82 2.70 -6.52
CA PHE A 81 14.53 1.65 -7.26
C PHE A 81 14.58 0.30 -6.52
N VAL A 82 14.42 0.32 -5.20
CA VAL A 82 14.44 -0.90 -4.37
C VAL A 82 13.20 -1.76 -4.62
N THR A 83 12.07 -1.15 -4.98
CA THR A 83 10.76 -1.82 -4.96
C THR A 83 10.04 -1.87 -6.30
N ILE A 84 10.63 -1.31 -7.37
CA ILE A 84 10.01 -1.26 -8.73
C ILE A 84 9.38 -2.60 -9.12
N ASN A 85 10.14 -3.69 -9.02
CA ASN A 85 9.66 -5.02 -9.43
C ASN A 85 8.46 -5.49 -8.59
N LEU A 86 8.50 -5.32 -7.26
CA LEU A 86 7.41 -5.75 -6.40
C LEU A 86 6.17 -4.88 -6.57
N VAL A 87 6.33 -3.56 -6.76
CA VAL A 87 5.22 -2.65 -7.07
C VAL A 87 4.54 -3.07 -8.38
N ALA A 88 5.33 -3.28 -9.44
CA ALA A 88 4.81 -3.72 -10.73
C ALA A 88 4.05 -5.06 -10.63
N ASN A 89 4.67 -6.06 -10.01
CA ASN A 89 4.07 -7.38 -9.85
C ASN A 89 2.81 -7.36 -8.97
N ALA A 90 2.76 -6.53 -7.93
CA ALA A 90 1.56 -6.39 -7.11
C ALA A 90 0.41 -5.71 -7.89
N GLN A 91 0.70 -4.69 -8.69
CA GLN A 91 -0.30 -4.07 -9.56
C GLN A 91 -0.86 -5.07 -10.57
N LEU A 92 0.01 -5.85 -11.23
CA LEU A 92 -0.38 -6.93 -12.14
C LEU A 92 -1.20 -8.02 -11.42
N ALA A 93 -0.73 -8.48 -10.25
CA ALA A 93 -1.41 -9.50 -9.47
C ALA A 93 -2.79 -9.04 -8.98
N SER A 94 -2.95 -7.75 -8.64
CA SER A 94 -4.25 -7.19 -8.26
C SER A 94 -5.25 -7.09 -9.42
N GLY A 95 -4.80 -7.29 -10.66
CA GLY A 95 -5.61 -7.25 -11.89
C GLY A 95 -5.45 -6.00 -12.73
N GLY A 96 -4.52 -5.09 -12.40
CA GLY A 96 -4.25 -3.88 -13.17
C GLY A 96 -3.13 -4.03 -14.22
N THR A 97 -2.80 -2.93 -14.87
CA THR A 97 -1.61 -2.79 -15.72
C THR A 97 -0.59 -1.89 -15.03
N ALA A 98 0.68 -2.30 -15.03
CA ALA A 98 1.78 -1.52 -14.48
C ALA A 98 2.59 -0.82 -15.59
N ALA A 99 2.83 0.49 -15.42
CA ALA A 99 3.79 1.23 -16.22
C ALA A 99 4.71 2.04 -15.29
N MET A 100 6.03 1.92 -15.49
CA MET A 100 7.04 2.58 -14.66
C MET A 100 7.72 3.65 -15.50
N SER A 101 7.49 4.92 -15.20
CA SER A 101 8.09 6.04 -15.92
C SER A 101 8.81 6.99 -14.97
N PHE A 102 9.96 7.49 -15.43
CA PHE A 102 10.87 8.35 -14.67
C PHE A 102 11.25 9.63 -15.41
N LEU A 103 10.87 9.77 -16.69
CA LEU A 103 11.08 11.01 -17.42
C LEU A 103 9.88 11.93 -17.14
N PRO A 104 10.08 13.20 -16.75
CA PRO A 104 8.96 14.09 -16.42
C PRO A 104 7.90 14.19 -17.52
N ASP A 105 8.33 14.31 -18.78
CA ASP A 105 7.40 14.41 -19.92
C ASP A 105 6.62 13.10 -20.11
N ASP A 106 7.29 11.94 -20.09
CA ASP A 106 6.64 10.63 -20.16
C ASP A 106 5.64 10.42 -19.01
N VAL A 107 5.93 10.94 -17.82
CA VAL A 107 5.04 10.87 -16.66
C VAL A 107 3.76 11.65 -16.90
N ILE A 108 3.85 12.82 -17.55
CA ILE A 108 2.68 13.63 -17.91
C ILE A 108 1.90 13.01 -19.06
N ASP A 109 2.59 12.54 -20.11
CA ASP A 109 1.95 11.94 -21.28
C ASP A 109 1.24 10.64 -20.91
N THR A 110 1.84 9.82 -20.05
CA THR A 110 1.23 8.57 -19.58
C THR A 110 0.04 8.85 -18.66
N ALA A 111 0.07 9.93 -17.86
CA ALA A 111 -1.08 10.32 -17.05
C ALA A 111 -2.32 10.67 -17.88
N ALA A 112 -2.18 11.11 -19.14
CA ALA A 112 -3.30 11.37 -20.02
C ALA A 112 -4.07 10.10 -20.45
N ILE A 113 -3.47 8.92 -20.33
CA ILE A 113 -4.07 7.62 -20.68
C ILE A 113 -4.24 6.69 -19.48
N ALA A 114 -3.55 6.94 -18.37
CA ALA A 114 -3.69 6.20 -17.13
C ALA A 114 -4.92 6.67 -16.35
N GLY A 115 -5.59 5.76 -15.64
CA GLY A 115 -6.70 6.14 -14.76
C GLY A 115 -6.24 6.79 -13.46
N SER A 116 -4.99 6.58 -13.07
CA SER A 116 -4.36 7.21 -11.91
C SER A 116 -2.82 7.09 -11.97
N THR A 117 -2.12 7.82 -11.12
CA THR A 117 -0.67 7.69 -10.93
C THR A 117 -0.29 7.45 -9.46
N TYR A 118 0.71 6.63 -9.22
CA TYR A 118 1.37 6.44 -7.95
C TYR A 118 2.73 7.15 -7.94
N ILE A 119 2.98 8.00 -6.95
CA ILE A 119 4.28 8.64 -6.71
C ILE A 119 4.80 8.23 -5.32
N ASN A 120 5.96 7.59 -5.29
CA ASN A 120 6.70 7.26 -4.09
C ASN A 120 8.03 8.04 -4.08
N VAL A 121 8.30 8.73 -2.97
CA VAL A 121 9.50 9.58 -2.81
C VAL A 121 10.67 8.89 -2.10
N GLY A 122 10.67 7.55 -2.08
CA GLY A 122 11.78 6.74 -1.63
C GLY A 122 12.95 6.76 -2.63
N THR A 123 14.19 6.66 -2.13
CA THR A 123 15.45 6.65 -2.92
C THR A 123 15.49 7.61 -4.12
N LEU A 124 15.04 8.85 -3.95
CA LEU A 124 15.04 9.84 -5.03
C LEU A 124 16.45 10.27 -5.42
N LEU A 125 16.62 10.56 -6.71
CA LEU A 125 17.81 11.22 -7.24
C LEU A 125 17.61 12.75 -7.21
N PRO A 126 18.67 13.54 -6.94
CA PRO A 126 18.54 14.99 -6.74
C PRO A 126 17.89 15.76 -7.89
N PHE A 127 17.99 15.28 -9.13
CA PHE A 127 17.43 15.95 -10.31
C PHE A 127 15.89 15.97 -10.33
N PHE A 128 15.21 15.15 -9.52
CA PHE A 128 13.75 15.12 -9.45
C PHE A 128 13.15 16.22 -8.57
N LYS A 129 13.98 16.98 -7.84
CA LYS A 129 13.52 17.97 -6.86
C LYS A 129 12.49 18.94 -7.43
N ASP A 130 12.79 19.53 -8.57
CA ASP A 130 11.92 20.54 -9.18
C ASP A 130 10.88 19.89 -10.12
N ALA A 131 11.21 18.74 -10.70
CA ALA A 131 10.33 18.02 -11.63
C ALA A 131 9.08 17.46 -10.95
N LEU A 132 9.19 16.85 -9.77
CA LEU A 132 8.05 16.25 -9.08
C LEU A 132 6.98 17.29 -8.72
N THR A 133 7.39 18.47 -8.24
CA THR A 133 6.46 19.56 -7.94
C THR A 133 5.72 20.02 -9.21
N GLN A 134 6.42 20.17 -10.33
CA GLN A 134 5.81 20.51 -11.62
C GLN A 134 4.83 19.43 -12.10
N ILE A 135 5.18 18.15 -11.90
CA ILE A 135 4.31 17.01 -12.22
C ILE A 135 3.02 17.07 -11.42
N ALA A 136 3.10 17.34 -10.11
CA ALA A 136 1.92 17.47 -9.25
C ALA A 136 1.00 18.63 -9.69
N HIS A 137 1.58 19.78 -10.04
CA HIS A 137 0.81 20.89 -10.61
C HIS A 137 0.10 20.49 -11.91
N ARG A 138 0.80 19.76 -12.78
CA ARG A 138 0.21 19.32 -14.05
C ARG A 138 -0.91 18.30 -13.85
N PHE A 139 -0.76 17.37 -12.90
CA PHE A 139 -1.86 16.48 -12.50
C PHE A 139 -3.07 17.26 -11.99
N HIS A 140 -2.85 18.30 -11.18
CA HIS A 140 -3.94 19.15 -10.69
C HIS A 140 -4.69 19.87 -11.83
N GLU A 141 -3.96 20.43 -12.80
CA GLU A 141 -4.55 21.05 -13.99
C GLU A 141 -5.36 20.05 -14.83
N MET A 142 -4.86 18.83 -14.98
CA MET A 142 -5.50 17.75 -15.73
C MET A 142 -6.65 17.08 -14.97
N LYS A 143 -6.85 17.40 -13.69
CA LYS A 143 -7.75 16.64 -12.79
C LYS A 143 -7.39 15.15 -12.73
N HIS A 144 -6.09 14.84 -12.86
CA HIS A 144 -5.57 13.48 -12.80
C HIS A 144 -5.45 13.01 -11.35
N PRO A 145 -6.14 11.93 -10.94
CA PRO A 145 -6.05 11.44 -9.58
C PRO A 145 -4.73 10.72 -9.34
N TRP A 146 -4.11 10.95 -8.18
CA TRP A 146 -2.84 10.33 -7.85
C TRP A 146 -2.65 10.01 -6.36
N VAL A 147 -1.82 9.02 -6.10
CA VAL A 147 -1.47 8.51 -4.77
C VAL A 147 -0.05 8.93 -4.42
N LEU A 148 0.15 9.51 -3.24
CA LEU A 148 1.45 9.81 -2.67
C LEU A 148 1.82 8.81 -1.57
N ASP A 149 2.99 8.19 -1.70
CA ASP A 149 3.68 7.51 -0.60
C ASP A 149 4.89 8.36 -0.15
N PRO A 150 4.78 9.08 0.97
CA PRO A 150 5.76 10.04 1.44
C PRO A 150 6.94 9.37 2.16
N VAL A 151 7.42 8.22 1.67
CA VAL A 151 8.44 7.37 2.31
C VAL A 151 9.56 8.18 2.94
N ALA A 152 9.83 7.91 4.22
CA ALA A 152 10.85 8.58 5.02
C ALA A 152 10.68 10.11 5.11
N ALA A 153 9.43 10.59 5.07
CA ALA A 153 9.05 11.92 5.50
C ALA A 153 9.68 12.25 6.87
N GLY A 154 10.20 13.48 7.00
CA GLY A 154 10.95 13.92 8.19
C GLY A 154 12.47 13.76 8.10
N ILE A 155 13.00 13.13 7.04
CA ILE A 155 14.44 13.01 6.82
C ILE A 155 14.89 13.70 5.53
N GLY A 156 15.90 14.57 5.65
CA GLY A 156 16.68 15.11 4.53
C GLY A 156 16.04 16.31 3.83
N ALA A 157 16.83 17.39 3.68
CA ALA A 157 16.35 18.68 3.16
C ALA A 157 15.68 18.61 1.77
N THR A 158 16.23 17.80 0.84
CA THR A 158 15.66 17.66 -0.51
C THR A 158 14.28 17.02 -0.49
N ARG A 159 14.09 15.97 0.33
CA ARG A 159 12.79 15.29 0.44
C ARG A 159 11.76 16.20 1.09
N THR A 160 12.13 16.91 2.14
CA THR A 160 11.28 17.93 2.77
C THR A 160 10.84 18.99 1.76
N ALA A 161 11.75 19.48 0.91
CA ALA A 161 11.41 20.47 -0.12
C ALA A 161 10.39 19.93 -1.13
N ILE A 162 10.55 18.69 -1.60
CA ILE A 162 9.63 18.03 -2.54
C ILE A 162 8.24 17.85 -1.91
N LEU A 163 8.19 17.26 -0.72
CA LEU A 163 6.93 17.01 -0.01
C LEU A 163 6.21 18.32 0.35
N THR A 164 6.96 19.38 0.68
CA THR A 164 6.39 20.72 0.90
C THR A 164 5.83 21.30 -0.40
N GLY A 165 6.50 21.08 -1.54
CA GLY A 165 6.05 21.53 -2.86
C GLY A 165 4.70 20.95 -3.27
N PHE A 166 4.40 19.70 -2.90
CA PHE A 166 3.11 19.08 -3.18
C PHE A 166 1.92 19.74 -2.47
N LYS A 167 2.14 20.53 -1.41
CA LYS A 167 1.04 21.17 -0.67
C LYS A 167 0.14 22.06 -1.56
N ALA A 168 0.72 22.69 -2.58
CA ALA A 168 0.00 23.58 -3.50
C ALA A 168 -0.81 22.84 -4.58
N ALA A 169 -0.48 21.58 -4.85
CA ALA A 169 -1.17 20.70 -5.78
C ALA A 169 -1.24 19.29 -5.18
N PRO A 170 -2.06 19.10 -4.13
CA PRO A 170 -1.98 17.90 -3.30
C PRO A 170 -2.50 16.64 -4.02
N PRO A 171 -2.09 15.45 -3.56
CA PRO A 171 -2.58 14.18 -4.07
C PRO A 171 -4.06 13.94 -3.73
N THR A 172 -4.61 12.94 -4.40
CA THR A 172 -5.97 12.43 -4.13
C THR A 172 -5.97 11.47 -2.94
N ILE A 173 -4.92 10.66 -2.81
CA ILE A 173 -4.71 9.77 -1.66
C ILE A 173 -3.29 9.97 -1.13
N VAL A 174 -3.14 10.04 0.19
CA VAL A 174 -1.84 9.85 0.84
C VAL A 174 -1.85 8.52 1.58
N ARG A 175 -0.81 7.71 1.41
CA ARG A 175 -0.63 6.47 2.17
C ARG A 175 0.77 6.42 2.78
N GLY A 176 0.87 6.12 4.07
CA GLY A 176 2.14 6.00 4.77
C GLY A 176 1.98 5.25 6.09
N ASN A 177 3.07 5.06 6.83
CA ASN A 177 2.98 4.65 8.23
C ASN A 177 2.63 5.85 9.13
N ALA A 178 2.41 5.61 10.43
CA ALA A 178 2.01 6.66 11.38
C ALA A 178 2.98 7.85 11.42
N SER A 179 4.28 7.60 11.53
CA SER A 179 5.29 8.66 11.64
C SER A 179 5.42 9.47 10.35
N GLU A 180 5.29 8.84 9.19
CA GLU A 180 5.29 9.52 7.90
C GLU A 180 4.09 10.46 7.72
N ILE A 181 2.90 10.03 8.15
CA ILE A 181 1.67 10.83 8.06
C ILE A 181 1.70 12.00 9.04
N ILE A 182 2.16 11.78 10.27
CA ILE A 182 2.37 12.85 11.26
C ILE A 182 3.37 13.88 10.71
N ALA A 183 4.53 13.41 10.22
CA ALA A 183 5.56 14.29 9.68
C ALA A 183 5.07 15.10 8.47
N LEU A 184 4.28 14.51 7.57
CA LEU A 184 3.72 15.23 6.42
C LEU A 184 2.71 16.30 6.86
N ALA A 185 1.83 15.98 7.81
CA ALA A 185 0.87 16.94 8.35
C ALA A 185 1.58 18.10 9.07
N ASP A 186 2.65 17.83 9.82
CA ASP A 186 3.50 18.85 10.45
C ASP A 186 4.20 19.73 9.41
N MET A 187 4.81 19.13 8.39
CA MET A 187 5.44 19.85 7.27
C MET A 187 4.45 20.80 6.58
N TRP A 188 3.18 20.41 6.51
CA TRP A 188 2.12 21.23 5.93
C TRP A 188 1.43 22.16 6.93
N ASN A 189 1.85 22.18 8.20
CA ASN A 189 1.27 22.97 9.28
C ASN A 189 -0.22 22.70 9.48
N LEU A 190 -0.63 21.43 9.40
CA LEU A 190 -2.02 21.00 9.58
C LEU A 190 -2.32 20.53 11.02
N ASN A 191 -1.29 20.06 11.73
CA ASN A 191 -1.41 19.66 13.14
C ASN A 191 -1.41 20.90 14.05
N THR A 192 -2.57 21.53 14.21
CA THR A 192 -2.73 22.75 15.02
C THR A 192 -3.06 22.48 16.50
N ASN A 193 -3.25 21.21 16.90
CA ASN A 193 -3.69 20.84 18.24
C ASN A 193 -2.66 20.10 19.11
N THR A 194 -1.42 19.89 18.64
CA THR A 194 -0.36 19.27 19.46
C THR A 194 0.36 20.24 20.40
N VAL A 195 -0.14 21.48 20.53
CA VAL A 195 0.28 22.42 21.59
C VAL A 195 -0.81 22.53 22.66
N ILE A 196 -1.14 21.41 23.31
CA ILE A 196 -1.78 21.45 24.63
C ILE A 196 -0.93 20.62 25.58
N GLY A 197 -0.05 21.30 26.32
CA GLY A 197 0.64 20.73 27.48
C GLY A 197 2.17 20.79 27.45
N GLY A 198 2.74 22.00 27.53
CA GLY A 198 4.00 22.24 28.24
C GLY A 198 5.30 21.71 27.61
N ALA A 199 5.87 22.47 26.67
CA ALA A 199 7.22 23.04 26.76
C ALA A 199 7.53 23.77 25.44
N ASN A 200 7.91 25.05 25.54
CA ASN A 200 8.70 25.70 24.50
C ASN A 200 10.02 24.92 24.38
N THR A 201 10.10 23.98 23.44
CA THR A 201 11.39 23.49 22.97
C THR A 201 11.52 23.90 21.51
N THR A 202 12.17 25.04 21.31
CA THR A 202 12.87 25.44 20.08
C THR A 202 14.08 24.53 19.83
N GLU A 203 13.92 23.23 20.01
CA GLU A 203 14.94 22.22 19.71
C GLU A 203 14.39 21.37 18.57
N PRO A 204 15.06 21.34 17.40
CA PRO A 204 14.68 20.42 16.34
C PRO A 204 14.80 19.02 16.94
N SER A 205 13.70 18.26 16.95
CA SER A 205 13.72 16.89 17.43
C SER A 205 14.69 16.09 16.56
N THR A 206 15.91 15.93 17.03
CA THR A 206 16.98 15.12 16.43
C THR A 206 16.74 13.66 16.77
N ARG A 207 15.52 13.17 16.54
CA ARG A 207 15.29 11.72 16.42
C ARG A 207 15.29 11.40 14.93
N PRO A 208 16.31 10.68 14.44
CA PRO A 208 16.23 10.11 13.10
C PRO A 208 14.96 9.26 13.04
N ALA A 209 14.06 9.54 12.10
CA ALA A 209 12.92 8.68 11.79
C ALA A 209 13.42 7.39 11.09
N GLY A 210 14.09 6.55 11.87
CA GLY A 210 14.70 5.29 11.44
C GLY A 210 14.24 4.15 12.33
N VAL A 211 13.31 3.36 11.79
CA VAL A 211 13.03 1.92 12.01
C VAL A 211 12.69 1.38 13.41
N GLU A 212 12.91 2.08 14.53
CA GLU A 212 12.77 1.42 15.87
C GLU A 212 11.87 2.11 16.91
N ALA A 213 11.23 3.23 16.59
CA ALA A 213 10.08 3.73 17.35
C ALA A 213 8.89 3.84 16.39
N VAL A 214 8.04 2.82 16.38
CA VAL A 214 6.83 2.80 15.56
C VAL A 214 5.76 3.54 16.37
N ASP A 215 5.51 4.80 16.01
CA ASP A 215 4.31 5.50 16.47
C ASP A 215 3.10 4.62 16.13
N ASP A 216 2.21 4.41 17.10
CA ASP A 216 1.02 3.60 16.88
C ASP A 216 0.05 4.31 15.93
N VAL A 217 -0.75 3.54 15.18
CA VAL A 217 -1.70 4.09 14.20
C VAL A 217 -2.65 5.11 14.84
N ASP A 218 -3.04 4.92 16.11
CA ASP A 218 -3.94 5.83 16.82
C ASP A 218 -3.33 7.22 17.00
N SER A 219 -2.00 7.31 17.17
CA SER A 219 -1.30 8.59 17.30
C SER A 219 -1.38 9.44 16.02
N ALA A 220 -1.53 8.80 14.85
CA ALA A 220 -1.62 9.47 13.57
C ALA A 220 -3.06 9.83 13.17
N GLN A 221 -4.09 9.45 13.94
CA GLN A 221 -5.50 9.67 13.56
C GLN A 221 -5.79 11.16 13.31
N ASN A 222 -5.37 12.07 14.20
CA ASN A 222 -5.63 13.49 14.03
C ASN A 222 -4.93 14.05 12.78
N ALA A 223 -3.66 13.70 12.58
CA ALA A 223 -2.89 14.08 11.40
C ALA A 223 -3.54 13.58 10.10
N ALA A 224 -3.97 12.31 10.08
CA ALA A 224 -4.64 11.71 8.94
C ALA A 224 -5.96 12.42 8.61
N VAL A 225 -6.78 12.75 9.62
CA VAL A 225 -8.06 13.47 9.44
C VAL A 225 -7.83 14.87 8.89
N GLN A 226 -6.91 15.64 9.49
CA GLN A 226 -6.61 17.01 9.02
C GLN A 226 -6.04 16.99 7.60
N LEU A 227 -5.15 16.04 7.32
CA LEU A 227 -4.59 15.85 5.99
C LEU A 227 -5.69 15.51 4.99
N ALA A 228 -6.57 14.54 5.26
CA ALA A 228 -7.66 14.16 4.36
C ALA A 228 -8.59 15.33 4.03
N ARG A 229 -8.97 16.16 5.03
CA ARG A 229 -9.74 17.39 4.81
C ARG A 229 -9.00 18.38 3.91
N TYR A 230 -7.72 18.61 4.19
CA TYR A 230 -6.90 19.50 3.38
C TYR A 230 -6.82 19.02 1.91
N LEU A 231 -6.53 17.73 1.70
CA LEU A 231 -6.47 17.12 0.37
C LEU A 231 -7.80 17.32 -0.36
N ARG A 232 -8.92 17.00 0.28
CA ARG A 232 -10.27 17.13 -0.28
C ARG A 232 -10.56 18.55 -0.77
N ASP A 233 -10.18 19.54 0.04
CA ASP A 233 -10.51 20.95 -0.21
C ASP A 233 -9.57 21.58 -1.27
N HIS A 234 -8.37 21.02 -1.48
CA HIS A 234 -7.32 21.65 -2.29
C HIS A 234 -6.87 20.81 -3.51
N ASN A 235 -7.21 19.52 -3.62
CA ASN A 235 -6.80 18.69 -4.75
C ASN A 235 -7.57 18.98 -6.04
N GLY A 236 -8.66 19.75 -5.96
CA GLY A 236 -9.48 20.14 -7.10
C GLY A 236 -10.43 19.07 -7.64
N LEU A 237 -10.56 17.93 -6.96
CA LEU A 237 -11.52 16.84 -7.22
C LEU A 237 -12.63 16.78 -6.17
N GLY A 238 -12.44 17.41 -5.00
CA GLY A 238 -13.45 17.51 -3.95
C GLY A 238 -13.61 16.26 -3.09
N HIS A 239 -12.84 15.20 -3.34
CA HIS A 239 -12.81 13.95 -2.59
C HIS A 239 -11.36 13.53 -2.37
N ALA A 240 -11.04 12.96 -1.21
CA ALA A 240 -9.69 12.48 -0.89
C ALA A 240 -9.74 11.40 0.19
N ALA A 241 -8.64 10.69 0.38
CA ALA A 241 -8.46 9.77 1.51
C ALA A 241 -7.02 9.77 2.02
N VAL A 242 -6.85 9.41 3.29
CA VAL A 242 -5.55 9.12 3.89
C VAL A 242 -5.58 7.72 4.48
N ALA A 243 -4.56 6.92 4.18
CA ALA A 243 -4.38 5.57 4.71
C ALA A 243 -3.10 5.49 5.55
N VAL A 244 -3.24 5.05 6.80
CA VAL A 244 -2.15 4.84 7.75
C VAL A 244 -2.01 3.34 7.98
N SER A 245 -0.88 2.77 7.58
CA SER A 245 -0.65 1.34 7.77
C SER A 245 -0.10 1.00 9.15
N GLY A 246 -0.52 -0.14 9.71
CA GLY A 246 0.03 -0.70 10.95
C GLY A 246 -0.51 -2.10 11.23
N ALA A 247 -0.50 -2.53 12.50
CA ALA A 247 -1.12 -3.81 12.89
C ALA A 247 -2.66 -3.80 12.70
N THR A 248 -3.25 -2.62 12.72
CA THR A 248 -4.63 -2.37 12.29
C THR A 248 -4.58 -1.08 11.50
N ASP A 249 -4.84 -1.17 10.19
CA ASP A 249 -4.78 0.01 9.33
C ASP A 249 -5.88 1.00 9.71
N LEU A 250 -5.60 2.29 9.52
CA LEU A 250 -6.58 3.37 9.56
C LEU A 250 -6.75 3.93 8.16
N VAL A 251 -8.00 4.18 7.75
CA VAL A 251 -8.31 4.95 6.54
C VAL A 251 -9.34 6.02 6.88
N THR A 252 -9.18 7.24 6.36
CA THR A 252 -10.15 8.32 6.59
C THR A 252 -10.29 9.23 5.37
N ASP A 253 -11.51 9.73 5.14
CA ASP A 253 -11.84 10.79 4.18
C ASP A 253 -11.88 12.19 4.84
N GLY A 254 -11.57 12.26 6.14
CA GLY A 254 -11.65 13.47 6.96
C GLY A 254 -12.93 13.60 7.78
N ASP A 255 -13.96 12.81 7.50
CA ASP A 255 -15.24 12.85 8.23
C ASP A 255 -15.52 11.53 8.97
N THR A 256 -15.07 10.41 8.39
CA THR A 256 -15.17 9.08 8.99
C THR A 256 -13.78 8.45 9.10
N VAL A 257 -13.52 7.76 10.20
CA VAL A 257 -12.32 6.95 10.43
C VAL A 257 -12.71 5.47 10.37
N TYR A 258 -12.05 4.73 9.50
CA TYR A 258 -12.20 3.29 9.32
C TYR A 258 -11.00 2.55 9.88
N ARG A 259 -11.24 1.42 10.55
CA ARG A 259 -10.19 0.51 11.02
C ARG A 259 -10.30 -0.84 10.34
N LEU A 260 -9.17 -1.34 9.85
CA LEU A 260 -9.09 -2.61 9.11
C LEU A 260 -8.08 -3.53 9.82
N PRO A 261 -8.52 -4.36 10.77
CA PRO A 261 -7.65 -5.34 11.39
C PRO A 261 -7.33 -6.49 10.41
N GLY A 262 -6.15 -7.06 10.58
CA GLY A 262 -5.68 -8.23 9.85
C GLY A 262 -4.31 -8.02 9.23
N GLY A 263 -4.06 -8.83 8.20
CA GLY A 263 -2.76 -8.88 7.55
C GLY A 263 -1.77 -9.78 8.29
N SER A 264 -0.53 -9.76 7.81
CA SER A 264 0.55 -10.60 8.32
C SER A 264 1.78 -9.77 8.73
N ALA A 265 2.34 -10.08 9.90
CA ALA A 265 3.63 -9.54 10.33
C ALA A 265 4.77 -9.91 9.36
N MET A 266 4.62 -10.95 8.54
CA MET A 266 5.58 -11.32 7.49
C MET A 266 5.75 -10.25 6.42
N MET A 267 4.77 -9.36 6.23
CA MET A 267 4.93 -8.20 5.33
C MET A 267 6.07 -7.27 5.77
N THR A 268 6.41 -7.25 7.06
CA THR A 268 7.57 -6.49 7.59
C THR A 268 8.92 -7.12 7.25
N LYS A 269 8.91 -8.36 6.73
CA LYS A 269 10.11 -9.14 6.42
C LYS A 269 10.44 -9.16 4.92
N ILE A 270 9.64 -8.51 4.09
CA ILE A 270 9.89 -8.33 2.66
C ILE A 270 9.98 -6.83 2.36
N THR A 271 11.01 -6.43 1.63
CA THR A 271 11.18 -5.02 1.26
C THR A 271 10.07 -4.60 0.30
N GLY A 272 9.49 -3.41 0.51
CA GLY A 272 8.51 -2.85 -0.41
C GLY A 272 7.07 -3.35 -0.29
N ALA A 273 6.70 -4.15 0.73
CA ALA A 273 5.29 -4.50 0.96
C ALA A 273 4.41 -3.25 1.09
N GLY A 274 4.86 -2.24 1.84
CA GLY A 274 4.15 -0.96 1.93
C GLY A 274 4.15 -0.20 0.60
N CYS A 275 5.29 -0.13 -0.09
CA CYS A 275 5.38 0.61 -1.35
C CYS A 275 4.50 -0.02 -2.44
N SER A 276 4.38 -1.35 -2.47
CA SER A 276 3.51 -2.04 -3.43
C SER A 276 2.03 -1.81 -3.14
N LEU A 277 1.64 -1.69 -1.86
CA LEU A 277 0.28 -1.27 -1.49
C LEU A 277 -0.06 0.12 -2.04
N GLY A 278 0.91 1.04 -2.09
CA GLY A 278 0.73 2.34 -2.76
C GLY A 278 0.38 2.20 -4.24
N GLY A 279 1.08 1.31 -4.96
CA GLY A 279 0.78 1.01 -6.37
C GLY A 279 -0.59 0.35 -6.56
N VAL A 280 -0.98 -0.60 -5.70
CA VAL A 280 -2.30 -1.24 -5.77
C VAL A 280 -3.42 -0.28 -5.39
N THR A 281 -3.19 0.62 -4.44
CA THR A 281 -4.11 1.73 -4.14
C THR A 281 -4.36 2.59 -5.38
N ALA A 282 -3.32 2.89 -6.17
CA ALA A 282 -3.49 3.60 -7.44
C ALA A 282 -4.28 2.77 -8.46
N THR A 283 -4.01 1.46 -8.58
CA THR A 283 -4.81 0.55 -9.43
C THR A 283 -6.31 0.61 -9.09
N TYR A 284 -6.66 0.64 -7.81
CA TYR A 284 -8.05 0.81 -7.38
C TYR A 284 -8.58 2.22 -7.66
N LEU A 285 -7.78 3.26 -7.39
CA LEU A 285 -8.16 4.67 -7.65
C LEU A 285 -8.47 4.94 -9.13
N ALA A 286 -7.89 4.18 -10.05
CA ALA A 286 -8.19 4.27 -11.48
C ALA A 286 -9.64 3.87 -11.83
N VAL A 287 -10.38 3.24 -10.91
CA VAL A 287 -11.73 2.70 -11.17
C VAL A 287 -12.80 3.09 -10.16
N THR A 288 -12.45 3.76 -9.06
CA THR A 288 -13.40 4.11 -7.99
C THR A 288 -12.98 5.38 -7.23
N ASP A 289 -13.82 5.82 -6.28
CA ASP A 289 -13.55 6.97 -5.43
C ASP A 289 -12.38 6.73 -4.44
N PRO A 290 -11.74 7.80 -3.93
CA PRO A 290 -10.51 7.68 -3.15
C PRO A 290 -10.66 6.87 -1.86
N LEU A 291 -11.80 6.98 -1.17
CA LEU A 291 -12.06 6.26 0.06
C LEU A 291 -12.22 4.77 -0.23
N THR A 292 -13.07 4.41 -1.20
CA THR A 292 -13.24 3.01 -1.62
C THR A 292 -11.92 2.41 -2.10
N ALA A 293 -11.11 3.18 -2.82
CA ALA A 293 -9.81 2.71 -3.32
C ALA A 293 -8.85 2.39 -2.17
N ALA A 294 -8.71 3.31 -1.21
CA ALA A 294 -7.83 3.12 -0.05
C ALA A 294 -8.28 1.96 0.84
N VAL A 295 -9.58 1.87 1.18
CA VAL A 295 -10.12 0.79 2.01
C VAL A 295 -10.03 -0.56 1.28
N GLY A 296 -10.42 -0.61 0.00
CA GLY A 296 -10.41 -1.82 -0.81
C GLY A 296 -9.01 -2.40 -1.01
N ALA A 297 -8.02 -1.55 -1.33
CA ALA A 297 -6.64 -1.98 -1.49
C ALA A 297 -6.03 -2.50 -0.17
N SER A 298 -6.25 -1.80 0.95
CA SER A 298 -5.83 -2.26 2.28
C SER A 298 -6.49 -3.59 2.66
N ALA A 299 -7.81 -3.73 2.43
CA ALA A 299 -8.53 -4.97 2.68
C ALA A 299 -7.98 -6.14 1.84
N LEU A 300 -7.70 -5.92 0.56
CA LEU A 300 -7.07 -6.92 -0.31
C LEU A 300 -5.72 -7.36 0.26
N TYR A 301 -4.86 -6.42 0.63
CA TYR A 301 -3.55 -6.72 1.21
C TYR A 301 -3.65 -7.51 2.51
N ASN A 302 -4.57 -7.14 3.40
CA ASN A 302 -4.77 -7.83 4.66
C ASN A 302 -5.21 -9.28 4.44
N ARG A 303 -6.18 -9.51 3.56
CA ARG A 303 -6.67 -10.87 3.26
C ARG A 303 -5.64 -11.70 2.49
N ALA A 304 -4.95 -11.11 1.51
CA ALA A 304 -3.94 -11.81 0.73
C ALA A 304 -2.72 -12.20 1.57
N SER A 305 -2.24 -11.31 2.45
CA SER A 305 -1.10 -11.61 3.31
C SER A 305 -1.41 -12.66 4.37
N GLU A 306 -2.62 -12.68 4.93
CA GLU A 306 -3.08 -13.77 5.81
C GLU A 306 -3.12 -15.12 5.08
N GLN A 307 -3.56 -15.15 3.81
CA GLN A 307 -3.55 -16.38 3.00
C GLN A 307 -2.12 -16.85 2.74
N ALA A 308 -1.23 -15.94 2.36
CA ALA A 308 0.16 -16.23 2.10
C ALA A 308 0.90 -16.76 3.32
N GLU A 309 0.66 -16.19 4.51
CA GLU A 309 1.30 -16.62 5.75
C GLU A 309 1.04 -18.10 6.05
N ARG A 310 -0.21 -18.57 5.86
CA ARG A 310 -0.63 -19.96 6.14
C ARG A 310 0.14 -21.02 5.34
N VAL A 311 0.68 -20.66 4.19
CA VAL A 311 1.37 -21.60 3.28
C VAL A 311 2.86 -21.32 3.14
N SER A 312 3.35 -20.24 3.75
CA SER A 312 4.74 -19.81 3.67
C SER A 312 5.61 -20.49 4.73
N HIS A 313 6.89 -20.70 4.40
CA HIS A 313 7.90 -21.27 5.30
C HIS A 313 8.97 -20.24 5.70
N GLY A 314 8.78 -18.98 5.28
CA GLY A 314 9.73 -17.88 5.49
C GLY A 314 9.53 -16.75 4.46
N PRO A 315 10.28 -15.63 4.58
CA PRO A 315 10.01 -14.39 3.83
C PRO A 315 10.04 -14.55 2.31
N GLY A 316 10.96 -15.35 1.77
CA GLY A 316 11.03 -15.60 0.33
C GLY A 316 9.78 -16.32 -0.19
N SER A 317 9.39 -17.43 0.43
CA SER A 317 8.15 -18.14 0.07
C SER A 317 6.88 -17.33 0.35
N PHE A 318 6.92 -16.46 1.36
CA PHE A 318 5.82 -15.55 1.68
C PHE A 318 5.61 -14.54 0.55
N GLN A 319 6.67 -13.90 0.03
CA GLN A 319 6.53 -12.93 -1.06
C GLN A 319 5.88 -13.56 -2.30
N THR A 320 6.29 -14.77 -2.67
CA THR A 320 5.68 -15.50 -3.79
C THR A 320 4.22 -15.82 -3.52
N ALA A 321 3.93 -16.45 -2.38
CA ALA A 321 2.54 -16.78 -2.00
C ALA A 321 1.66 -15.54 -1.84
N PHE A 322 2.24 -14.40 -1.47
CA PHE A 322 1.55 -13.12 -1.34
C PHE A 322 1.11 -12.58 -2.71
N LEU A 323 1.97 -12.62 -3.72
CA LEU A 323 1.59 -12.24 -5.09
C LEU A 323 0.49 -13.18 -5.63
N ASP A 324 0.59 -14.48 -5.38
CA ASP A 324 -0.44 -15.45 -5.78
C ASP A 324 -1.78 -15.19 -5.04
N ALA A 325 -1.70 -14.78 -3.77
CA ALA A 325 -2.88 -14.45 -2.97
C ALA A 325 -3.54 -13.13 -3.40
N LEU A 326 -2.77 -12.13 -3.83
CA LEU A 326 -3.31 -10.88 -4.43
C LEU A 326 -4.14 -11.20 -5.68
N TRP A 327 -3.66 -12.14 -6.50
CA TRP A 327 -4.36 -12.62 -7.69
C TRP A 327 -5.63 -13.40 -7.35
N SER A 328 -5.55 -14.33 -6.40
CA SER A 328 -6.62 -15.30 -6.15
C SER A 328 -7.70 -14.84 -5.16
N THR A 329 -7.43 -13.86 -4.29
CA THR A 329 -8.41 -13.35 -3.32
C THR A 329 -9.63 -12.79 -4.04
N SER A 330 -10.85 -13.30 -3.78
CA SER A 330 -12.04 -12.85 -4.50
C SER A 330 -12.53 -11.46 -4.05
N ALA A 331 -13.27 -10.76 -4.92
CA ALA A 331 -13.91 -9.48 -4.60
C ALA A 331 -14.82 -9.59 -3.36
N GLN A 332 -15.56 -10.69 -3.25
CA GLN A 332 -16.39 -11.03 -2.09
C GLN A 332 -15.55 -11.08 -0.80
N THR A 333 -14.40 -11.77 -0.82
CA THR A 333 -13.49 -11.88 0.34
C THR A 333 -12.93 -10.51 0.74
N VAL A 334 -12.59 -9.66 -0.22
CA VAL A 334 -12.13 -8.29 0.06
C VAL A 334 -13.25 -7.50 0.74
N ALA A 335 -14.46 -7.48 0.16
CA ALA A 335 -15.61 -6.74 0.67
C ALA A 335 -16.11 -7.23 2.04
N GLN A 336 -15.99 -8.53 2.33
CA GLN A 336 -16.40 -9.10 3.62
C GLN A 336 -15.38 -8.90 4.74
N SER A 337 -14.26 -8.23 4.46
CA SER A 337 -13.25 -7.89 5.47
C SER A 337 -13.87 -7.21 6.70
N THR A 338 -13.31 -7.52 7.87
CA THR A 338 -13.63 -6.80 9.10
C THR A 338 -13.25 -5.33 8.95
N ILE A 339 -14.25 -4.45 9.03
CA ILE A 339 -14.11 -3.00 8.94
C ILE A 339 -14.97 -2.42 10.06
N THR A 340 -14.39 -1.56 10.90
CA THR A 340 -15.17 -0.74 11.86
C THR A 340 -15.06 0.73 11.48
N ALA A 341 -16.10 1.51 11.78
CA ALA A 341 -16.15 2.93 11.47
C ALA A 341 -16.53 3.76 12.70
N SER A 342 -15.92 4.93 12.83
CA SER A 342 -16.26 5.96 13.81
C SER A 342 -16.22 7.34 13.15
N ALA A 343 -16.96 8.31 13.69
CA ALA A 343 -16.79 9.70 13.27
C ALA A 343 -15.36 10.18 13.57
N ALA A 344 -14.85 11.09 12.72
CA ALA A 344 -13.52 11.68 12.83
C ALA A 344 -13.41 12.77 13.90
#